data_AF-A0A5C4RWP5-F1
#
_entry.id   AF-A0A5C4RWP5-F1
#
_cell.length_a   1.000
_cell.length_b   1.000
_cell.length_c   1.000
_cell.angle_alpha   90.00
_cell.angle_beta   90.00
_cell.angle_gamma   90.00
#
_symmetry.space_group_name_H-M   'P 1'
#
loop_
_entity.id
_entity.type
_entity.pdbx_description
1 polymer ?
#
loop_
_entity_poly.entity_id
_entity_poly.type
_entity_poly.pdbx_seq_one_letter_code
_entity_poly.pdbx_strand_id
1 'polypeptide(L)'
;MHLRLHALALLFAGPACLAAPKPQTVPLESLSPLASTAEVVRRTFSPTSQDRLRQVVEKTGKPPPEYSVDASKEELELFVPPLPPGGRYGLLVFVMPAHSLRLREDWHKPLEKAGFIYVSALRTGNSQSVLERRIPLAVHAYEYVKSRYPIDPERVFIGGFSGGSRMAQWTAMAYSDIFRGAMLVGGSLQIGEYEVVFPPRDLALRFLSRSRLVFATGSDDALNGGIDRRNRKVLESLCFRGYSRVSQLRLGHDLPRGSGLGLVLKELQKPLPEDPEFPACVQALDADIHQRLSEVESLVAAGRMQEAGVKLGEMEDRYGGLAGDRAVPLARTIAAALAATASPE
;
A
#
# COMPACT_ATOMS: atom_id res chain seq x y z
N MET A 1 16.71 7.05 82.36
CA MET A 1 17.02 7.87 81.17
C MET A 1 17.62 6.95 80.10
N HIS A 2 16.78 6.29 79.29
CA HIS A 2 17.24 5.40 78.22
C HIS A 2 16.52 5.77 76.92
N LEU A 3 17.25 6.42 76.02
CA LEU A 3 16.78 6.84 74.70
C LEU A 3 17.03 5.67 73.73
N ARG A 4 15.97 4.99 73.28
CA ARG A 4 16.06 3.99 72.20
C ARG A 4 15.86 4.71 70.86
N LEU A 5 16.92 4.84 70.07
CA LEU A 5 16.84 5.22 68.66
C LEU A 5 16.14 4.09 67.87
N HIS A 6 15.06 4.42 67.16
CA HIS A 6 14.49 3.54 66.14
C HIS A 6 15.06 3.97 64.78
N ALA A 7 15.89 3.11 64.20
CA ALA A 7 16.37 3.26 62.84
C ALA A 7 15.26 2.84 61.87
N LEU A 8 14.70 3.81 61.13
CA LEU A 8 13.74 3.58 60.08
C LEU A 8 14.50 3.13 58.82
N ALA A 9 14.41 1.84 58.48
CA ALA A 9 14.97 1.30 57.25
C ALA A 9 14.07 1.69 56.07
N LEU A 10 14.52 2.66 55.26
CA LEU A 10 13.94 2.98 53.96
C LEU A 10 14.30 1.87 52.97
N LEU A 11 13.32 1.01 52.66
CA LEU A 11 13.38 0.08 51.53
C LEU A 11 13.26 0.88 50.22
N PHE A 12 14.39 1.14 49.57
CA PHE A 12 14.41 1.59 48.18
C PHE A 12 13.94 0.46 47.27
N ALA A 13 12.68 0.48 46.86
CA ALA A 13 12.21 -0.30 45.73
C ALA A 13 12.89 0.26 44.47
N GLY A 14 13.93 -0.43 43.99
CA GLY A 14 14.55 -0.11 42.70
C GLY A 14 13.52 -0.21 41.57
N PRO A 15 13.66 0.58 40.50
CA PRO A 15 12.74 0.51 39.36
C PRO A 15 12.77 -0.91 38.82
N ALA A 16 11.61 -1.57 38.82
CA ALA A 16 11.44 -2.86 38.17
C ALA A 16 11.87 -2.68 36.70
N CYS A 17 12.93 -3.39 36.32
CA CYS A 17 13.42 -3.41 34.95
C CYS A 17 12.33 -4.09 34.11
N LEU A 18 11.43 -3.30 33.51
CA LEU A 18 10.43 -3.81 32.60
C LEU A 18 11.16 -4.53 31.46
N ALA A 19 10.83 -5.80 31.25
CA ALA A 19 11.43 -6.59 30.19
C ALA A 19 11.23 -5.88 28.85
N ALA A 20 12.27 -5.87 28.01
CA ALA A 20 12.19 -5.27 26.67
C ALA A 20 11.01 -5.89 25.90
N PRO A 21 10.25 -5.08 25.12
CA PRO A 21 9.15 -5.60 24.34
C PRO A 21 9.66 -6.66 23.35
N LYS A 22 8.91 -7.74 23.21
CA LYS A 22 9.23 -8.83 22.28
C LYS A 22 8.13 -8.96 21.23
N PRO A 23 8.46 -9.33 19.98
CA PRO A 23 7.46 -9.67 18.99
C PRO A 23 6.65 -10.88 19.46
N GLN A 24 5.34 -10.83 19.24
CA GLN A 24 4.39 -11.89 19.58
C GLN A 24 3.63 -12.32 18.35
N THR A 25 3.25 -13.59 18.29
CA THR A 25 2.30 -14.11 17.29
C THR A 25 0.92 -14.09 17.92
N VAL A 26 -0.03 -13.43 17.26
CA VAL A 26 -1.42 -13.29 17.72
C VAL A 26 -2.39 -13.74 16.63
N PRO A 27 -3.53 -14.37 16.97
CA PRO A 27 -4.53 -14.74 15.98
C PRO A 27 -5.20 -13.49 15.39
N LEU A 28 -5.61 -13.57 14.12
CA LEU A 28 -6.50 -12.57 13.55
C LEU A 28 -7.93 -12.86 14.03
N GLU A 29 -8.51 -11.95 14.82
CA GLU A 29 -9.82 -12.17 15.44
C GLU A 29 -11.01 -11.77 14.54
N SER A 30 -10.81 -10.81 13.64
CA SER A 30 -11.88 -10.25 12.82
C SER A 30 -11.36 -9.76 11.48
N LEU A 31 -12.17 -9.94 10.44
CA LEU A 31 -11.92 -9.38 9.12
C LEU A 31 -12.34 -7.92 9.07
N SER A 32 -11.59 -7.12 8.32
CA SER A 32 -11.90 -5.72 8.06
C SER A 32 -12.90 -5.60 6.90
N PRO A 33 -13.98 -4.80 7.02
CA PRO A 33 -14.88 -4.53 5.90
C PRO A 33 -14.18 -3.82 4.73
N LEU A 34 -13.08 -3.10 5.02
CA LEU A 34 -12.24 -2.44 4.03
C LEU A 34 -11.48 -3.42 3.13
N ALA A 35 -11.47 -4.71 3.47
CA ALA A 35 -10.84 -5.76 2.69
C ALA A 35 -11.85 -6.75 2.10
N SER A 36 -13.13 -6.40 2.08
CA SER A 36 -14.15 -7.13 1.31
C SER A 36 -13.80 -7.17 -0.18
N THR A 37 -14.27 -8.19 -0.91
CA THR A 37 -14.07 -8.27 -2.36
C THR A 37 -14.54 -6.98 -3.05
N ALA A 38 -15.67 -6.40 -2.63
CA ALA A 38 -16.19 -5.16 -3.18
C ALA A 38 -15.21 -3.98 -3.01
N GLU A 39 -14.63 -3.80 -1.82
CA GLU A 39 -13.67 -2.71 -1.57
C GLU A 39 -12.35 -2.94 -2.30
N VAL A 40 -11.85 -4.18 -2.34
CA VAL A 40 -10.63 -4.50 -3.10
C VAL A 40 -10.85 -4.19 -4.57
N VAL A 41 -11.93 -4.71 -5.18
CA VAL A 41 -12.26 -4.45 -6.59
C VAL A 41 -12.37 -2.95 -6.86
N ARG A 42 -13.13 -2.22 -6.04
CA ARG A 42 -13.31 -0.78 -6.20
C ARG A 42 -11.98 -0.03 -6.19
N ARG A 43 -11.03 -0.45 -5.35
CA ARG A 43 -9.76 0.25 -5.11
C ARG A 43 -8.62 -0.19 -6.03
N THR A 44 -8.67 -1.37 -6.63
CA THR A 44 -7.55 -1.92 -7.42
C THR A 44 -7.86 -2.18 -8.89
N PHE A 45 -9.14 -2.22 -9.30
CA PHE A 45 -9.52 -2.48 -10.69
C PHE A 45 -9.79 -1.18 -11.45
N SER A 46 -9.53 -1.20 -12.75
CA SER A 46 -9.89 -0.09 -13.63
C SER A 46 -11.41 0.06 -13.75
N PRO A 47 -11.94 1.25 -14.06
CA PRO A 47 -13.38 1.44 -14.25
C PRO A 47 -14.01 0.45 -15.24
N THR A 48 -13.35 0.14 -16.36
CA THR A 48 -13.90 -0.83 -17.32
C THR A 48 -13.85 -2.27 -16.79
N SER A 49 -12.84 -2.62 -16.00
CA SER A 49 -12.73 -3.95 -15.39
C SER A 49 -13.80 -4.14 -14.30
N GLN A 50 -14.09 -3.10 -13.53
CA GLN A 50 -15.22 -3.08 -12.59
C GLN A 50 -16.56 -3.20 -13.31
N ASP A 51 -16.73 -2.50 -14.43
CA ASP A 51 -17.93 -2.58 -15.25
C ASP A 51 -18.15 -3.98 -15.83
N ARG A 52 -17.08 -4.62 -16.35
CA ARG A 52 -17.14 -6.01 -16.83
C ARG A 52 -17.55 -6.97 -15.72
N LEU A 53 -16.98 -6.83 -14.52
CA LEU A 53 -17.38 -7.67 -13.39
C LEU A 53 -18.87 -7.49 -13.06
N ARG A 54 -19.35 -6.24 -13.06
CA ARG A 54 -20.78 -5.94 -12.84
C ARG A 54 -21.68 -6.59 -13.89
N GLN A 55 -21.32 -6.50 -15.17
CA GLN A 55 -22.08 -7.14 -16.25
C GLN A 55 -22.11 -8.68 -16.10
N VAL A 56 -21.02 -9.30 -15.66
CA VAL A 56 -20.98 -10.75 -15.38
C VAL A 56 -21.93 -11.09 -14.23
N VAL A 57 -21.95 -10.30 -13.16
CA VAL A 57 -22.87 -10.49 -12.03
C VAL A 57 -24.32 -10.33 -12.48
N GLU A 58 -24.63 -9.27 -13.22
CA GLU A 58 -25.98 -9.02 -13.77
C GLU A 58 -26.45 -10.16 -14.68
N LYS A 59 -25.56 -10.69 -15.53
CA LYS A 59 -25.87 -11.78 -16.47
C LYS A 59 -26.05 -13.13 -15.77
N THR A 60 -25.25 -13.40 -14.73
CA THR A 60 -25.22 -14.72 -14.08
C THR A 60 -26.06 -14.81 -12.82
N GLY A 61 -26.46 -13.67 -12.23
CA GLY A 61 -27.08 -13.58 -10.92
C GLY A 61 -26.17 -14.01 -9.76
N LYS A 62 -24.88 -14.26 -10.02
CA LYS A 62 -23.92 -14.73 -9.03
C LYS A 62 -23.04 -13.57 -8.58
N PRO A 63 -22.98 -13.23 -7.28
CA PRO A 63 -22.05 -12.22 -6.80
C PRO A 63 -20.60 -12.69 -7.03
N PRO A 64 -19.63 -11.77 -7.07
CA PRO A 64 -18.22 -12.14 -7.04
C PRO A 64 -17.96 -12.97 -5.77
N PRO A 65 -17.09 -13.99 -5.82
CA PRO A 65 -16.73 -14.73 -4.62
C PRO A 65 -16.14 -13.76 -3.58
N GLU A 66 -16.62 -13.85 -2.34
CA GLU A 66 -15.90 -13.22 -1.22
C GLU A 66 -14.59 -13.95 -1.03
N TYR A 67 -13.48 -13.22 -1.12
CA TYR A 67 -12.16 -13.82 -1.08
C TYR A 67 -11.88 -14.40 0.31
N SER A 68 -11.43 -15.67 0.29
CA SER A 68 -11.55 -16.62 1.39
C SER A 68 -10.47 -16.49 2.46
N VAL A 69 -10.27 -15.29 3.03
CA VAL A 69 -9.48 -15.16 4.25
C VAL A 69 -10.33 -15.61 5.42
N ASP A 70 -10.01 -16.78 5.96
CA ASP A 70 -10.61 -17.29 7.19
C ASP A 70 -9.79 -16.80 8.39
N ALA A 71 -10.31 -15.80 9.11
CA ALA A 71 -9.64 -15.18 10.24
C ALA A 71 -9.12 -16.21 11.27
N SER A 72 -9.89 -17.28 11.52
CA SER A 72 -9.51 -18.34 12.48
C SER A 72 -8.24 -19.10 12.10
N LYS A 73 -7.84 -19.01 10.83
CA LYS A 73 -6.61 -19.61 10.31
C LYS A 73 -5.48 -18.61 10.22
N GLU A 74 -5.70 -17.32 10.38
CA GLU A 74 -4.68 -16.29 10.15
C GLU A 74 -4.02 -15.84 11.44
N GLU A 75 -2.74 -15.51 11.33
CA GLU A 75 -1.93 -15.03 12.45
C GLU A 75 -1.17 -13.78 12.02
N LEU A 76 -0.92 -12.91 12.99
CA LEU A 76 -0.14 -11.69 12.85
C LEU A 76 1.11 -11.80 13.72
N GLU A 77 2.25 -11.39 13.19
CA GLU A 77 3.38 -11.00 14.00
C GLU A 77 3.22 -9.54 14.41
N LEU A 78 3.19 -9.29 15.71
CA LEU A 78 2.94 -7.99 16.31
C LEU A 78 4.08 -7.61 17.25
N PHE A 79 4.62 -6.42 17.08
CA PHE A 79 5.55 -5.80 18.01
C PHE A 79 4.98 -4.45 18.47
N VAL A 80 4.80 -4.31 19.78
CA VAL A 80 4.27 -3.10 20.41
C VAL A 80 5.34 -2.51 21.32
N PRO A 81 5.91 -1.33 21.01
CA PRO A 81 6.85 -0.69 21.91
C PRO A 81 6.14 -0.06 23.12
N PRO A 82 6.87 0.42 24.14
CA PRO A 82 6.30 1.26 25.18
C PRO A 82 5.56 2.45 24.57
N LEU A 83 4.49 2.90 25.21
CA LEU A 83 3.69 4.02 24.74
C LEU A 83 4.58 5.28 24.61
N PRO A 84 4.65 5.93 23.44
CA PRO A 84 5.45 7.13 23.29
C PRO A 84 4.87 8.29 24.11
N PRO A 85 5.68 9.31 24.47
CA PRO A 85 5.23 10.45 25.29
C PRO A 85 3.99 11.19 24.76
N GLY A 86 3.76 11.17 23.45
CA GLY A 86 2.57 11.76 22.82
C GLY A 86 1.28 10.94 22.96
N GLY A 87 1.31 9.80 23.65
CA GLY A 87 0.15 8.96 23.93
C GLY A 87 -0.46 8.22 22.73
N ARG A 88 0.16 8.34 21.54
CA ARG A 88 -0.31 7.69 20.30
C ARG A 88 0.85 7.06 19.53
N TYR A 89 0.64 5.85 19.05
CA TYR A 89 1.61 5.11 18.25
C TYR A 89 1.57 5.54 16.78
N GLY A 90 2.73 5.52 16.13
CA GLY A 90 2.77 5.28 14.69
C GLY A 90 2.49 3.81 14.39
N LEU A 91 2.07 3.49 13.17
CA LEU A 91 1.84 2.12 12.72
C LEU A 91 2.61 1.85 11.43
N LEU A 92 3.37 0.76 11.43
CA LEU A 92 3.99 0.17 10.26
C LEU A 92 3.37 -1.22 10.03
N VAL A 93 2.44 -1.30 9.07
CA VAL A 93 2.03 -2.59 8.51
C VAL A 93 3.14 -3.06 7.57
N PHE A 94 3.57 -4.31 7.62
CA PHE A 94 4.67 -4.79 6.78
C PHE A 94 4.29 -6.05 6.02
N VAL A 95 4.54 -6.08 4.71
CA VAL A 95 4.23 -7.22 3.84
C VAL A 95 5.50 -7.98 3.49
N MET A 96 5.54 -9.25 3.90
CA MET A 96 6.66 -10.14 3.61
C MET A 96 6.52 -10.81 2.24
N PRO A 97 7.64 -11.07 1.53
CA PRO A 97 7.63 -11.91 0.33
C PRO A 97 7.65 -13.42 0.64
N ALA A 98 7.76 -13.80 1.91
CA ALA A 98 7.82 -15.18 2.39
C ALA A 98 6.76 -15.44 3.46
N HIS A 99 6.46 -16.71 3.74
CA HIS A 99 5.37 -17.10 4.65
C HIS A 99 5.65 -16.85 6.14
N SER A 100 6.91 -16.83 6.54
CA SER A 100 7.30 -16.95 7.96
C SER A 100 8.52 -16.11 8.36
N LEU A 101 8.86 -15.09 7.57
CA LEU A 101 10.01 -14.25 7.91
C LEU A 101 9.60 -13.29 9.05
N ARG A 102 10.25 -13.46 10.19
CA ARG A 102 9.98 -12.76 11.44
C ARG A 102 10.62 -11.38 11.47
N LEU A 103 10.09 -10.49 12.31
CA LEU A 103 10.68 -9.19 12.60
C LEU A 103 12.13 -9.39 13.05
N ARG A 104 13.03 -8.65 12.41
CA ARG A 104 14.45 -8.70 12.76
C ARG A 104 14.69 -8.07 14.12
N GLU A 105 15.54 -8.70 14.93
CA GLU A 105 15.86 -8.21 16.27
C GLU A 105 16.46 -6.80 16.26
N ASP A 106 17.27 -6.48 15.23
CA ASP A 106 17.89 -5.17 15.09
C ASP A 106 16.90 -4.06 14.71
N TRP A 107 15.64 -4.39 14.38
CA TRP A 107 14.57 -3.41 14.12
C TRP A 107 13.83 -2.96 15.38
N HIS A 108 13.94 -3.70 16.50
CA HIS A 108 13.20 -3.38 17.74
C HIS A 108 13.53 -1.98 18.25
N LYS A 109 14.83 -1.65 18.39
CA LYS A 109 15.28 -0.34 18.90
C LYS A 109 14.83 0.84 18.01
N PRO A 110 14.98 0.81 16.67
CA PRO A 110 14.43 1.85 15.81
C PRO A 110 12.91 2.04 15.92
N LEU A 111 12.13 0.94 15.97
CA LEU A 111 10.68 0.99 16.12
C LEU A 111 10.28 1.58 17.47
N GLU A 112 10.95 1.16 18.55
CA GLU A 112 10.75 1.68 19.89
C GLU A 112 11.07 3.17 19.97
N LYS A 113 12.24 3.59 19.49
CA LYS A 113 12.66 5.00 19.49
C LYS A 113 11.70 5.88 18.68
N ALA A 114 11.14 5.34 17.60
CA ALA A 114 10.16 6.06 16.79
C ALA A 114 8.73 5.96 17.34
N GLY A 115 8.45 5.10 18.33
CA GLY A 115 7.10 4.86 18.84
C GLY A 115 6.17 4.23 17.80
N PHE A 116 6.67 3.27 17.01
CA PHE A 116 5.91 2.56 15.98
C PHE A 116 5.54 1.15 16.40
N ILE A 117 4.24 0.83 16.33
CA ILE A 117 3.79 -0.56 16.28
C ILE A 117 4.17 -1.14 14.92
N TYR A 118 4.74 -2.34 14.93
CA TYR A 118 4.95 -3.14 13.73
C TYR A 118 3.93 -4.28 13.71
N VAL A 119 3.29 -4.49 12.58
CA VAL A 119 2.42 -5.65 12.37
C VAL A 119 2.64 -6.25 10.97
N SER A 120 2.73 -7.57 10.90
CA SER A 120 2.80 -8.30 9.62
C SER A 120 1.90 -9.51 9.68
N ALA A 121 1.06 -9.70 8.66
CA ALA A 121 0.31 -10.94 8.53
C ALA A 121 1.25 -12.06 8.07
N LEU A 122 1.08 -13.24 8.65
CA LEU A 122 1.80 -14.44 8.19
C LEU A 122 1.18 -14.98 6.90
N ARG A 123 1.92 -15.88 6.24
CA ARG A 123 1.47 -16.53 4.98
C ARG A 123 1.09 -15.55 3.86
N THR A 124 1.83 -14.45 3.72
CA THR A 124 1.67 -13.47 2.62
C THR A 124 2.73 -13.62 1.53
N GLY A 125 3.31 -14.83 1.38
CA GLY A 125 4.41 -15.09 0.46
C GLY A 125 4.09 -14.79 -1.01
N ASN A 126 5.12 -14.68 -1.85
CA ASN A 126 4.96 -14.35 -3.27
C ASN A 126 4.13 -15.35 -4.09
N SER A 127 3.94 -16.57 -3.60
CA SER A 127 3.07 -17.58 -4.21
C SER A 127 1.57 -17.32 -3.99
N GLN A 128 1.22 -16.36 -3.14
CA GLN A 128 -0.16 -16.07 -2.76
C GLN A 128 -0.78 -15.01 -3.66
N SER A 129 -2.09 -15.10 -3.86
CA SER A 129 -2.86 -14.12 -4.60
C SER A 129 -2.71 -12.72 -4.01
N VAL A 130 -2.40 -11.75 -4.86
CA VAL A 130 -2.22 -10.35 -4.49
C VAL A 130 -3.52 -9.75 -3.97
N LEU A 131 -4.56 -9.86 -4.77
CA LEU A 131 -5.86 -9.19 -4.56
C LEU A 131 -6.74 -9.96 -3.59
N GLU A 132 -6.63 -11.28 -3.55
CA GLU A 132 -7.50 -12.12 -2.72
C GLU A 132 -6.92 -12.38 -1.32
N ARG A 133 -5.61 -12.11 -1.12
CA ARG A 133 -4.93 -12.48 0.12
C ARG A 133 -3.94 -11.44 0.61
N ARG A 134 -2.94 -11.07 -0.18
CA ARG A 134 -1.81 -10.25 0.32
C ARG A 134 -2.23 -8.83 0.70
N ILE A 135 -3.00 -8.15 -0.16
CA ILE A 135 -3.58 -6.83 0.14
C ILE A 135 -4.63 -6.93 1.26
N PRO A 136 -5.64 -7.83 1.18
CA PRO A 136 -6.60 -8.02 2.27
C PRO A 136 -5.97 -8.24 3.64
N LEU A 137 -4.97 -9.12 3.76
CA LEU A 137 -4.31 -9.40 5.03
C LEU A 137 -3.55 -8.20 5.60
N ALA A 138 -2.96 -7.34 4.75
CA ALA A 138 -2.35 -6.10 5.22
C ALA A 138 -3.40 -5.13 5.80
N VAL A 139 -4.57 -5.04 5.17
CA VAL A 139 -5.69 -4.20 5.63
C VAL A 139 -6.33 -4.78 6.90
N HIS A 140 -6.45 -6.11 7.01
CA HIS A 140 -6.89 -6.78 8.24
C HIS A 140 -5.91 -6.53 9.40
N ALA A 141 -4.60 -6.60 9.14
CA ALA A 141 -3.57 -6.29 10.14
C ALA A 141 -3.65 -4.84 10.63
N TYR A 142 -3.92 -3.89 9.72
CA TYR A 142 -4.21 -2.50 10.09
C TYR A 142 -5.41 -2.40 11.03
N GLU A 143 -6.55 -2.99 10.67
CA GLU A 143 -7.79 -2.90 11.45
C GLU A 143 -7.65 -3.57 12.83
N TYR A 144 -6.93 -4.69 12.89
CA TYR A 144 -6.61 -5.38 14.14
C TYR A 144 -5.87 -4.46 15.12
N VAL A 145 -4.85 -3.74 14.64
CA VAL A 145 -4.07 -2.83 15.48
C VAL A 145 -4.86 -1.58 15.83
N LYS A 146 -5.52 -0.96 14.84
CA LYS A 146 -6.32 0.27 15.03
C LYS A 146 -7.41 0.11 16.08
N SER A 147 -8.04 -1.06 16.15
CA SER A 147 -9.11 -1.34 17.14
C SER A 147 -8.61 -1.55 18.57
N ARG A 148 -7.30 -1.73 18.78
CA ARG A 148 -6.71 -2.09 20.09
C ARG A 148 -5.78 -1.03 20.68
N TYR A 149 -5.20 -0.18 19.83
CA TYR A 149 -4.16 0.76 20.24
C TYR A 149 -4.50 2.19 19.80
N PRO A 150 -4.07 3.21 20.57
CA PRO A 150 -4.24 4.60 20.16
C PRO A 150 -3.27 4.92 19.01
N ILE A 151 -3.74 4.79 17.78
CA ILE A 151 -2.94 5.09 16.58
C ILE A 151 -3.06 6.56 16.20
N ASP A 152 -1.94 7.20 15.87
CA ASP A 152 -1.92 8.49 15.20
C ASP A 152 -2.22 8.31 13.70
N PRO A 153 -3.37 8.80 13.19
CA PRO A 153 -3.75 8.60 11.78
C PRO A 153 -2.78 9.26 10.79
N GLU A 154 -1.99 10.24 11.22
CA GLU A 154 -0.97 10.88 10.36
C GLU A 154 0.35 10.08 10.32
N ARG A 155 0.46 8.98 11.10
CA ARG A 155 1.65 8.15 11.22
C ARG A 155 1.36 6.68 10.91
N VAL A 156 0.45 6.41 9.98
CA VAL A 156 0.12 5.06 9.49
C VAL A 156 0.80 4.83 8.14
N PHE A 157 1.73 3.88 8.07
CA PHE A 157 2.47 3.54 6.87
C PHE A 157 2.41 2.03 6.62
N ILE A 158 2.60 1.66 5.35
CA ILE A 158 2.80 0.27 4.96
C ILE A 158 4.20 0.07 4.39
N GLY A 159 4.90 -0.98 4.77
CA GLY A 159 6.19 -1.34 4.20
C GLY A 159 6.14 -2.72 3.58
N GLY A 160 7.17 -3.04 2.80
CA GLY A 160 7.36 -4.41 2.37
C GLY A 160 8.74 -4.64 1.79
N PHE A 161 9.06 -5.92 1.57
CA PHE A 161 10.33 -6.33 0.98
C PHE A 161 10.11 -7.08 -0.34
N SER A 162 10.86 -6.71 -1.38
CA SER A 162 10.85 -7.35 -2.70
C SER A 162 9.44 -7.41 -3.29
N GLY A 163 8.87 -8.60 -3.50
CA GLY A 163 7.45 -8.74 -3.90
C GLY A 163 6.49 -8.08 -2.91
N GLY A 164 6.76 -8.14 -1.60
CA GLY A 164 5.97 -7.45 -0.58
C GLY A 164 6.08 -5.93 -0.65
N SER A 165 7.22 -5.39 -1.11
CA SER A 165 7.40 -3.95 -1.32
C SER A 165 6.49 -3.43 -2.44
N ARG A 166 6.38 -4.19 -3.53
CA ARG A 166 5.45 -3.92 -4.62
C ARG A 166 4.00 -3.90 -4.11
N MET A 167 3.64 -4.85 -3.24
CA MET A 167 2.30 -4.89 -2.62
C MET A 167 2.06 -3.72 -1.68
N ALA A 168 3.06 -3.33 -0.88
CA ALA A 168 2.97 -2.18 -0.01
C ALA A 168 2.72 -0.89 -0.81
N GLN A 169 3.39 -0.70 -1.94
CA GLN A 169 3.11 0.43 -2.83
C GLN A 169 1.69 0.39 -3.38
N TRP A 170 1.23 -0.76 -3.91
CA TRP A 170 -0.15 -0.86 -4.42
C TRP A 170 -1.17 -0.56 -3.33
N THR A 171 -0.98 -1.14 -2.15
CA THR A 171 -1.89 -0.95 -1.02
C THR A 171 -1.88 0.52 -0.55
N ALA A 172 -0.73 1.19 -0.51
CA ALA A 172 -0.67 2.61 -0.17
C ALA A 172 -1.39 3.50 -1.19
N MET A 173 -1.38 3.13 -2.48
CA MET A 173 -2.18 3.80 -3.49
C MET A 173 -3.68 3.53 -3.26
N ALA A 174 -4.07 2.26 -3.20
CA ALA A 174 -5.45 1.79 -3.10
C ALA A 174 -6.15 2.22 -1.78
N TYR A 175 -5.38 2.45 -0.73
CA TYR A 175 -5.86 2.81 0.61
C TYR A 175 -5.17 4.07 1.12
N SER A 176 -5.08 5.09 0.27
CA SER A 176 -4.46 6.39 0.60
C SER A 176 -5.23 7.19 1.66
N ASP A 177 -6.48 6.80 1.94
CA ASP A 177 -7.30 7.22 3.07
C ASP A 177 -6.85 6.63 4.41
N ILE A 178 -6.05 5.56 4.38
CA ILE A 178 -5.50 4.87 5.55
C ILE A 178 -3.99 5.11 5.67
N PHE A 179 -3.24 4.80 4.61
CA PHE A 179 -1.79 4.81 4.62
C PHE A 179 -1.27 6.14 4.10
N ARG A 180 -0.51 6.85 4.95
CA ARG A 180 0.18 8.09 4.62
C ARG A 180 1.41 7.89 3.73
N GLY A 181 1.66 6.67 3.27
CA GLY A 181 2.82 6.35 2.46
C GLY A 181 3.29 4.92 2.61
N ALA A 182 4.42 4.63 1.95
CA ALA A 182 5.05 3.32 2.02
C ALA A 182 6.57 3.32 2.14
N MET A 183 7.09 2.33 2.87
CA MET A 183 8.51 1.94 2.89
C MET A 183 8.76 0.86 1.85
N LEU A 184 9.54 1.18 0.82
CA LEU A 184 9.76 0.31 -0.32
C LEU A 184 11.17 -0.31 -0.27
N VAL A 185 11.28 -1.55 0.21
CA VAL A 185 12.58 -2.24 0.38
C VAL A 185 12.81 -3.24 -0.75
N GLY A 186 13.93 -3.12 -1.46
CA GLY A 186 14.34 -4.11 -2.46
C GLY A 186 13.39 -4.18 -3.64
N GLY A 187 12.88 -3.04 -4.10
CA GLY A 187 12.01 -2.93 -5.28
C GLY A 187 10.74 -2.14 -5.06
N SER A 188 10.12 -1.77 -6.16
CA SER A 188 8.90 -0.96 -6.20
C SER A 188 7.98 -1.44 -7.33
N LEU A 189 6.73 -1.01 -7.27
CA LEU A 189 5.70 -1.37 -8.24
C LEU A 189 5.68 -0.36 -9.38
N GLN A 190 5.83 -0.83 -10.62
CA GLN A 190 5.71 0.03 -11.79
C GLN A 190 4.23 0.12 -12.18
N ILE A 191 3.71 1.34 -12.26
CA ILE A 191 2.32 1.60 -12.70
C ILE A 191 2.23 1.35 -14.21
N GLY A 192 1.13 0.75 -14.67
CA GLY A 192 0.92 0.35 -16.07
C GLY A 192 1.60 -0.95 -16.46
N GLU A 193 2.15 -1.69 -15.49
CA GLU A 193 2.57 -3.09 -15.68
C GLU A 193 1.71 -4.01 -14.79
N TYR A 194 1.52 -5.26 -15.22
CA TYR A 194 0.84 -6.30 -14.44
C TYR A 194 -0.57 -5.90 -13.95
N GLU A 195 -1.33 -5.18 -14.78
CA GLU A 195 -2.70 -4.71 -14.48
C GLU A 195 -2.79 -3.77 -13.26
N VAL A 196 -1.65 -3.18 -12.86
CA VAL A 196 -1.62 -2.18 -11.78
C VAL A 196 -2.07 -0.84 -12.33
N VAL A 197 -3.26 -0.43 -11.89
CA VAL A 197 -3.88 0.84 -12.25
C VAL A 197 -4.05 1.74 -11.01
N PHE A 198 -4.28 3.03 -11.25
CA PHE A 198 -4.66 3.93 -10.16
C PHE A 198 -6.04 3.58 -9.58
N PRO A 199 -6.23 3.77 -8.27
CA PRO A 199 -7.54 3.67 -7.62
C PRO A 199 -8.50 4.76 -8.13
N PRO A 200 -9.77 4.75 -7.68
CA PRO A 200 -10.72 5.83 -7.93
C PRO A 200 -10.11 7.21 -7.66
N ARG A 201 -10.54 8.19 -8.45
CA ARG A 201 -9.90 9.50 -8.55
C ARG A 201 -9.64 10.18 -7.21
N ASP A 202 -10.58 10.11 -6.27
CA ASP A 202 -10.44 10.70 -4.94
C ASP A 202 -9.26 10.10 -4.15
N LEU A 203 -9.12 8.77 -4.18
CA LEU A 203 -8.01 8.06 -3.56
C LEU A 203 -6.70 8.28 -4.33
N ALA A 204 -6.76 8.35 -5.66
CA ALA A 204 -5.58 8.61 -6.48
C ALA A 204 -5.01 10.01 -6.21
N LEU A 205 -5.85 11.05 -6.24
CA LEU A 205 -5.43 12.42 -5.94
C LEU A 205 -4.94 12.57 -4.49
N ARG A 206 -5.58 11.87 -3.54
CA ARG A 206 -5.09 11.79 -2.16
C ARG A 206 -3.70 11.15 -2.08
N PHE A 207 -3.46 10.06 -2.80
CA PHE A 207 -2.14 9.43 -2.85
C PHE A 207 -1.10 10.39 -3.42
N LEU A 208 -1.40 11.03 -4.55
CA LEU A 208 -0.48 11.93 -5.25
C LEU A 208 -0.08 13.16 -4.41
N SER A 209 -1.00 13.68 -3.59
CA SER A 209 -0.78 14.90 -2.81
C SER A 209 -0.37 14.66 -1.35
N ARG A 210 -0.73 13.52 -0.76
CA ARG A 210 -0.64 13.32 0.71
C ARG A 210 0.16 12.09 1.14
N SER A 211 0.66 11.30 0.21
CA SER A 211 1.44 10.10 0.53
C SER A 211 2.94 10.30 0.39
N ARG A 212 3.73 9.61 1.23
CA ARG A 212 5.18 9.51 1.09
C ARG A 212 5.66 8.13 0.67
N LEU A 213 6.46 8.01 -0.39
CA LEU A 213 7.20 6.80 -0.72
C LEU A 213 8.68 6.92 -0.33
N VAL A 214 9.18 6.03 0.51
CA VAL A 214 10.61 5.97 0.85
C VAL A 214 11.23 4.74 0.19
N PHE A 215 12.05 4.98 -0.84
CA PHE A 215 12.80 3.93 -1.52
C PHE A 215 14.04 3.56 -0.71
N ALA A 216 14.11 2.31 -0.27
CA ALA A 216 15.14 1.77 0.64
C ALA A 216 15.82 0.53 0.07
N THR A 217 16.02 0.49 -1.25
CA THR A 217 16.74 -0.58 -1.95
C THR A 217 18.25 -0.50 -1.71
N GLY A 218 18.87 -1.67 -1.58
CA GLY A 218 20.31 -1.83 -1.41
C GLY A 218 21.15 -1.20 -2.52
N SER A 219 22.31 -0.62 -2.18
CA SER A 219 23.21 -0.05 -3.18
C SER A 219 23.73 -1.07 -4.19
N ASP A 220 23.77 -2.35 -3.78
CA ASP A 220 24.32 -3.45 -4.57
C ASP A 220 23.20 -4.26 -5.26
N ASP A 221 21.93 -3.89 -5.04
CA ASP A 221 20.75 -4.43 -5.73
C ASP A 221 20.45 -3.63 -7.00
N ALA A 222 21.32 -3.77 -7.99
CA ALA A 222 21.26 -2.98 -9.22
C ALA A 222 19.94 -3.17 -10.01
N LEU A 223 19.38 -4.38 -9.98
CA LEU A 223 18.13 -4.71 -10.68
C LEU A 223 16.96 -3.92 -10.10
N ASN A 224 16.70 -4.04 -8.80
CA ASN A 224 15.60 -3.32 -8.17
C ASN A 224 15.89 -1.81 -8.09
N GLY A 225 17.15 -1.40 -7.94
CA GLY A 225 17.54 0.01 -8.04
C GLY A 225 17.22 0.62 -9.41
N GLY A 226 17.29 -0.17 -10.49
CA GLY A 226 16.84 0.21 -11.83
C GLY A 226 15.33 0.37 -11.93
N ILE A 227 14.57 -0.58 -11.37
CA ILE A 227 13.10 -0.51 -11.29
C ILE A 227 12.66 0.74 -10.53
N ASP A 228 13.27 1.00 -9.37
CA ASP A 228 12.97 2.17 -8.56
C ASP A 228 13.21 3.49 -9.30
N ARG A 229 14.27 3.56 -10.11
CA ARG A 229 14.54 4.75 -10.95
C ARG A 229 13.45 4.96 -12.00
N ARG A 230 12.99 3.91 -12.67
CA ARG A 230 11.93 4.02 -13.68
C ARG A 230 10.59 4.37 -13.05
N ASN A 231 10.22 3.69 -11.97
CA ASN A 231 8.97 3.94 -11.27
C ASN A 231 8.87 5.39 -10.76
N ARG A 232 9.95 5.97 -10.22
CA ARG A 232 9.93 7.40 -9.83
C ARG A 232 9.64 8.35 -10.99
N LYS A 233 10.20 8.10 -12.18
CA LYS A 233 9.89 8.92 -13.36
C LYS A 233 8.42 8.80 -13.77
N VAL A 234 7.86 7.60 -13.68
CA VAL A 234 6.43 7.36 -13.94
C VAL A 234 5.58 8.15 -12.94
N LEU A 235 5.85 8.00 -11.64
CA LEU A 235 5.20 8.74 -10.56
C LEU A 235 5.29 10.26 -10.73
N GLU A 236 6.47 10.80 -11.06
CA GLU A 236 6.67 12.22 -11.34
C GLU A 236 5.83 12.70 -12.52
N SER A 237 5.70 11.90 -13.59
CA SER A 237 4.85 12.22 -14.74
C SER A 237 3.35 12.20 -14.42
N LEU A 238 2.99 11.67 -13.25
CA LEU A 238 1.63 11.56 -12.73
C LEU A 238 1.40 12.52 -11.55
N CYS A 239 2.21 13.57 -11.42
CA CYS A 239 2.13 14.58 -10.36
C CYS A 239 2.52 14.11 -8.95
N PHE A 240 3.12 12.93 -8.80
CA PHE A 240 3.61 12.48 -7.50
C PHE A 240 4.97 13.10 -7.17
N ARG A 241 5.05 13.87 -6.08
CA ARG A 241 6.30 14.48 -5.59
C ARG A 241 6.77 13.95 -4.24
N GLY A 242 5.90 13.24 -3.52
CA GLY A 242 6.14 12.78 -2.15
C GLY A 242 7.10 11.60 -2.04
N TYR A 243 8.27 11.58 -2.70
CA TYR A 243 9.23 10.48 -2.50
C TYR A 243 10.55 10.93 -1.88
N SER A 244 11.22 9.99 -1.20
CA SER A 244 12.63 10.12 -0.81
C SER A 244 13.38 8.81 -1.03
N ARG A 245 14.71 8.88 -0.97
CA ARG A 245 15.59 7.73 -1.10
C ARG A 245 16.46 7.62 0.14
N VAL A 246 16.52 6.43 0.72
CA VAL A 246 17.45 6.10 1.80
C VAL A 246 18.39 5.02 1.28
N SER A 247 19.61 5.41 0.96
CA SER A 247 20.64 4.47 0.49
C SER A 247 20.99 3.47 1.59
N GLN A 248 20.88 2.19 1.28
CA GLN A 248 21.35 1.10 2.15
C GLN A 248 22.71 0.64 1.63
N LEU A 249 23.79 1.25 2.13
CA LEU A 249 25.14 1.05 1.61
C LEU A 249 25.63 -0.39 1.83
N ARG A 250 26.23 -0.96 0.78
CA ARG A 250 26.78 -2.33 0.74
C ARG A 250 25.75 -3.40 1.10
N LEU A 251 24.51 -3.16 0.68
CA LEU A 251 23.39 -4.08 0.84
C LEU A 251 22.96 -4.55 -0.56
N GLY A 252 22.86 -5.86 -0.75
CA GLY A 252 22.24 -6.45 -1.93
C GLY A 252 20.72 -6.47 -1.82
N HIS A 253 20.10 -7.56 -2.30
CA HIS A 253 18.67 -7.78 -2.20
C HIS A 253 18.27 -8.36 -0.83
N ASP A 254 18.31 -7.54 0.22
CA ASP A 254 17.99 -7.93 1.59
C ASP A 254 17.32 -6.75 2.36
N LEU A 255 16.81 -7.03 3.55
CA LEU A 255 16.27 -6.04 4.47
C LEU A 255 17.35 -5.10 5.00
N PRO A 256 17.05 -3.80 5.22
CA PRO A 256 17.97 -2.89 5.87
C PRO A 256 18.26 -3.35 7.29
N ARG A 257 19.47 -3.05 7.78
CA ARG A 257 19.80 -3.19 9.20
C ARG A 257 19.01 -2.18 10.03
N GLY A 258 19.01 -2.34 11.34
CA GLY A 258 18.32 -1.43 12.27
C GLY A 258 18.62 0.06 12.05
N SER A 259 19.88 0.43 11.81
CA SER A 259 20.24 1.82 11.49
C SER A 259 19.60 2.32 10.19
N GLY A 260 19.55 1.46 9.16
CA GLY A 260 18.89 1.72 7.89
C GLY A 260 17.38 1.92 8.05
N LEU A 261 16.72 1.05 8.82
CA LEU A 261 15.30 1.22 9.17
C LEU A 261 15.08 2.55 9.90
N GLY A 262 15.92 2.90 10.87
CA GLY A 262 15.80 4.15 11.62
C GLY A 262 15.82 5.39 10.71
N LEU A 263 16.67 5.38 9.67
CA LEU A 263 16.68 6.43 8.65
C LEU A 263 15.39 6.44 7.81
N VAL A 264 14.88 5.29 7.41
CA VAL A 264 13.61 5.19 6.67
C VAL A 264 12.43 5.70 7.49
N LEU A 265 12.31 5.31 8.76
CA LEU A 265 11.27 5.80 9.66
C LEU A 265 11.35 7.31 9.85
N LYS A 266 12.57 7.87 9.93
CA LYS A 266 12.76 9.32 9.99
C LYS A 266 12.25 10.01 8.71
N GLU A 267 12.55 9.46 7.54
CA GLU A 267 12.06 10.00 6.27
C GLU A 267 10.53 9.90 6.15
N LEU A 268 9.94 8.76 6.50
CA LEU A 268 8.48 8.56 6.48
C LEU A 268 7.73 9.62 7.29
N GLN A 269 8.30 10.05 8.43
CA GLN A 269 7.66 10.97 9.36
C GLN A 269 7.84 12.46 9.03
N LYS A 270 8.60 12.84 8.01
CA LYS A 270 8.75 14.26 7.66
C LYS A 270 7.40 14.88 7.28
N PRO A 271 7.14 16.17 7.50
CA PRO A 271 6.01 16.83 6.86
C PRO A 271 6.14 16.72 5.34
N LEU A 272 5.03 16.47 4.63
CA LEU A 272 5.03 16.66 3.17
C LEU A 272 5.00 18.17 2.92
N PRO A 273 5.93 18.71 2.12
CA PRO A 273 5.86 20.11 1.75
C PRO A 273 4.58 20.34 0.94
N GLU A 274 3.98 21.53 1.08
CA GLU A 274 2.97 21.97 0.13
C GLU A 274 3.58 22.03 -1.26
N ASP A 275 2.85 21.49 -2.24
CA ASP A 275 3.24 21.54 -3.65
C ASP A 275 2.33 22.55 -4.37
N PRO A 276 2.76 23.80 -4.56
CA PRO A 276 1.96 24.82 -5.23
C PRO A 276 1.74 24.50 -6.71
N GLU A 277 2.55 23.63 -7.32
CA GLU A 277 2.41 23.20 -8.71
C GLU A 277 1.39 22.06 -8.87
N PHE A 278 1.01 21.39 -7.77
CA PHE A 278 0.11 20.24 -7.81
C PHE A 278 -1.21 20.51 -8.54
N PRO A 279 -1.94 21.62 -8.29
CA PRO A 279 -3.18 21.91 -9.02
C PRO A 279 -2.97 22.06 -10.53
N ALA A 280 -1.90 22.74 -10.95
CA ALA A 280 -1.57 22.92 -12.37
C ALA A 280 -1.19 21.58 -13.02
N CYS A 281 -0.45 20.73 -12.30
CA CYS A 281 -0.12 19.39 -12.77
C CYS A 281 -1.37 18.52 -12.96
N VAL A 282 -2.30 18.53 -12.00
CA VAL A 282 -3.57 17.80 -12.10
C VAL A 282 -4.41 18.30 -13.27
N GLN A 283 -4.44 19.62 -13.52
CA GLN A 283 -5.12 20.18 -14.69
C GLN A 283 -4.52 19.69 -16.01
N ALA A 284 -3.19 19.63 -16.12
CA ALA A 284 -2.51 19.10 -17.29
C ALA A 284 -2.77 17.60 -17.48
N LEU A 285 -2.81 16.84 -16.38
CA LEU A 285 -3.17 15.42 -16.38
C LEU A 285 -4.60 15.20 -16.90
N ASP A 286 -5.56 15.99 -16.44
CA ASP A 286 -6.95 15.91 -16.89
C ASP A 286 -7.10 16.27 -18.38
N ALA A 287 -6.32 17.24 -18.86
CA ALA A 287 -6.28 17.59 -20.28
C ALA A 287 -5.75 16.44 -21.15
N ASP A 288 -4.65 15.77 -20.75
CA ASP A 288 -4.11 14.61 -21.48
C ASP A 288 -5.08 13.41 -21.45
N ILE A 289 -5.73 13.14 -20.31
CA ILE A 289 -6.79 12.12 -20.22
C ILE A 289 -7.93 12.45 -21.18
N HIS A 290 -8.38 13.70 -21.22
CA HIS A 290 -9.45 14.13 -22.12
C HIS A 290 -9.05 13.94 -23.59
N GLN A 291 -7.85 14.38 -23.98
CA GLN A 291 -7.36 14.22 -25.34
C GLN A 291 -7.33 12.75 -25.78
N ARG A 292 -6.79 11.85 -24.94
CA ARG A 292 -6.72 10.41 -25.26
C ARG A 292 -8.09 9.77 -25.41
N LEU A 293 -9.06 10.17 -24.58
CA LEU A 293 -10.44 9.69 -24.71
C LEU A 293 -11.06 10.17 -26.03
N SER A 294 -10.81 11.41 -26.44
CA SER A 294 -11.27 11.92 -27.75
C SER A 294 -10.62 11.22 -28.95
N GLU A 295 -9.36 10.78 -28.82
CA GLU A 295 -8.72 9.92 -29.82
C GLU A 295 -9.42 8.55 -29.93
N VAL A 296 -9.77 7.93 -28.79
CA VAL A 296 -10.55 6.68 -28.77
C VAL A 296 -11.94 6.88 -29.40
N GLU A 297 -12.64 7.96 -29.03
CA GLU A 297 -13.95 8.34 -29.61
C GLU A 297 -13.86 8.48 -31.14
N SER A 298 -12.81 9.13 -31.65
CA SER A 298 -12.59 9.31 -33.08
C SER A 298 -12.36 7.98 -33.80
N LEU A 299 -11.63 7.05 -33.20
CA LEU A 299 -11.42 5.70 -33.74
C LEU A 299 -12.72 4.89 -33.76
N VAL A 300 -13.54 4.98 -32.70
CA VAL A 300 -14.87 4.36 -32.64
C VAL A 300 -15.77 4.91 -33.75
N ALA A 301 -15.82 6.24 -33.92
CA ALA A 301 -16.60 6.89 -34.97
C ALA A 301 -16.16 6.50 -36.38
N ALA A 302 -14.87 6.21 -36.57
CA ALA A 302 -14.30 5.72 -37.82
C ALA A 302 -14.47 4.20 -38.04
N GLY A 303 -15.15 3.48 -37.14
CA GLY A 303 -15.33 2.02 -37.22
C GLY A 303 -14.08 1.20 -36.89
N ARG A 304 -13.02 1.82 -36.37
CA ARG A 304 -11.71 1.19 -36.09
C ARG A 304 -11.66 0.59 -34.68
N MET A 305 -12.56 -0.35 -34.39
CA MET A 305 -12.81 -0.86 -33.03
C MET A 305 -11.61 -1.55 -32.38
N GLN A 306 -10.83 -2.30 -33.15
CA GLN A 306 -9.62 -2.97 -32.62
C GLN A 306 -8.59 -1.94 -32.14
N GLU A 307 -8.35 -0.89 -32.93
CA GLU A 307 -7.40 0.16 -32.60
C GLU A 307 -7.91 1.03 -31.45
N ALA A 308 -9.20 1.34 -31.43
CA ALA A 308 -9.86 2.01 -30.32
C ALA A 308 -9.68 1.21 -29.00
N GLY A 309 -9.83 -0.12 -29.07
CA GLY A 309 -9.63 -1.01 -27.92
C GLY A 309 -8.21 -0.99 -27.38
N VAL A 310 -7.20 -1.03 -28.25
CA VAL A 310 -5.79 -0.91 -27.86
C VAL A 310 -5.51 0.44 -27.19
N LYS A 311 -5.97 1.54 -27.81
CA LYS A 311 -5.77 2.90 -27.26
C LYS A 311 -6.47 3.10 -25.93
N LEU A 312 -7.66 2.52 -25.75
CA LEU A 312 -8.38 2.56 -24.49
C LEU A 312 -7.65 1.76 -23.40
N GLY A 313 -7.10 0.59 -23.73
CA GLY A 313 -6.27 -0.20 -22.81
C GLY A 313 -5.02 0.55 -22.35
N GLU A 314 -4.26 1.14 -23.29
CA GLU A 314 -3.08 1.97 -22.96
C GLU A 314 -3.42 3.14 -22.02
N MET A 315 -4.60 3.74 -22.20
CA MET A 315 -5.09 4.82 -21.34
C MET A 315 -5.44 4.31 -19.94
N GLU A 316 -6.12 3.18 -19.83
CA GLU A 316 -6.47 2.58 -18.54
C GLU A 316 -5.26 2.08 -17.77
N ASP A 317 -4.27 1.48 -18.44
CA ASP A 317 -3.02 1.04 -17.80
C ASP A 317 -2.28 2.23 -17.17
N ARG A 318 -2.31 3.39 -17.85
CA ARG A 318 -1.63 4.60 -17.38
C ARG A 318 -2.41 5.35 -16.32
N TYR A 319 -3.71 5.53 -16.50
CA TYR A 319 -4.52 6.44 -15.69
C TYR A 319 -5.53 5.74 -14.79
N GLY A 320 -5.99 4.53 -15.12
CA GLY A 320 -6.92 3.78 -14.29
C GLY A 320 -8.11 4.62 -13.81
N GLY A 321 -8.35 4.60 -12.51
CA GLY A 321 -9.40 5.39 -11.87
C GLY A 321 -9.20 6.91 -11.90
N LEU A 322 -8.04 7.45 -12.29
CA LEU A 322 -7.88 8.90 -12.53
C LEU A 322 -8.74 9.38 -13.69
N ALA A 323 -8.95 8.54 -14.70
CA ALA A 323 -9.80 8.83 -15.86
C ALA A 323 -11.31 8.75 -15.53
N GLY A 324 -11.66 8.19 -14.37
CA GLY A 324 -13.05 7.98 -13.95
C GLY A 324 -13.85 7.10 -14.90
N ASP A 325 -15.18 7.23 -14.85
CA ASP A 325 -16.08 6.33 -15.59
C ASP A 325 -16.22 6.67 -17.09
N ARG A 326 -15.52 7.70 -17.59
CA ARG A 326 -15.59 8.13 -19.00
C ARG A 326 -15.16 7.05 -19.99
N ALA A 327 -14.29 6.13 -19.55
CA ALA A 327 -13.84 4.98 -20.33
C ALA A 327 -14.93 3.92 -20.55
N VAL A 328 -15.91 3.83 -19.63
CA VAL A 328 -16.87 2.71 -19.58
C VAL A 328 -17.79 2.67 -20.80
N PRO A 329 -18.45 3.77 -21.24
CA PRO A 329 -19.30 3.74 -22.44
C PRO A 329 -18.52 3.37 -23.71
N LEU A 330 -17.27 3.83 -23.82
CA LEU A 330 -16.39 3.49 -24.96
C LEU A 330 -16.04 2.01 -24.94
N ALA A 331 -15.63 1.48 -23.78
CA ALA A 331 -15.33 0.06 -23.63
C ALA A 331 -16.51 -0.83 -24.00
N ARG A 332 -17.73 -0.46 -23.58
CA ARG A 332 -18.96 -1.19 -23.91
C ARG A 332 -19.23 -1.17 -25.42
N THR A 333 -19.13 0.00 -26.05
CA THR A 333 -19.32 0.15 -27.51
C THR A 333 -18.32 -0.70 -28.30
N ILE A 334 -17.04 -0.62 -27.94
CA ILE A 334 -15.97 -1.39 -28.60
C ILE A 334 -16.20 -2.89 -28.42
N ALA A 335 -16.49 -3.35 -27.20
CA ALA A 335 -16.71 -4.76 -26.91
C ALA A 335 -17.92 -5.33 -27.68
N ALA A 336 -19.03 -4.58 -27.73
CA ALA A 336 -20.22 -4.99 -28.47
C ALA A 336 -19.94 -5.12 -29.98
N ALA A 337 -19.23 -4.16 -30.57
CA ALA A 337 -18.89 -4.19 -31.98
C ALA A 337 -17.94 -5.36 -32.32
N LEU A 338 -16.93 -5.61 -31.48
CA LEU A 338 -16.01 -6.73 -31.68
C LEU A 338 -16.71 -8.09 -31.54
N ALA A 339 -17.63 -8.24 -30.57
CA ALA A 339 -18.41 -9.48 -30.40
C ALA A 339 -19.32 -9.77 -31.62
N ALA A 340 -19.92 -8.73 -32.21
CA ALA A 340 -20.74 -8.87 -33.41
C ALA A 340 -19.93 -9.35 -34.62
N THR A 341 -18.67 -8.92 -34.75
CA THR A 341 -17.77 -9.39 -35.83
C THR A 341 -17.21 -10.80 -35.61
N ALA A 342 -17.22 -11.29 -34.36
CA ALA A 342 -16.64 -12.58 -33.98
C ALA A 342 -17.64 -13.75 -34.00
N SER A 343 -18.93 -13.48 -34.23
CA SER A 343 -19.96 -14.50 -34.40
C SER A 343 -20.15 -14.75 -35.90
N PRO A 344 -19.61 -15.83 -36.49
CA PRO A 344 -19.96 -16.18 -37.86
C PRO A 344 -21.41 -16.71 -37.89
N GLU A 345 -22.15 -16.31 -38.93
CA GLU A 345 -23.42 -16.96 -39.32
C GLU A 345 -23.25 -18.47 -39.55
#